data_AF-A0A6A2ZY64-F1
#
_entry.id   AF-A0A6A2ZY64-F1
#
_cell.length_a   1.000
_cell.length_b   1.000
_cell.length_c   1.000
_cell.angle_alpha   90.00
_cell.angle_beta   90.00
_cell.angle_gamma   90.00
#
_symmetry.space_group_name_H-M   'P 1'
#
loop_
_entity.id
_entity.type
_entity.pdbx_description
1 polymer ?
#
loop_
_entity_poly.entity_id
_entity_poly.type
_entity_poly.pdbx_seq_one_letter_code
_entity_poly.pdbx_strand_id
1 'polypeptide(L)'
;MTLTLTLSPGSTPHEAKPEERGIRLIQLLLTCAKHASTGNLHRADECLRQISLLAFVPGDSMQRLSTWFTSALASLIGQAFPYLGLSYAIISHTLIKATTGQRVIHLIDLGSGDPNLWIPLIRSFSCLHTETPHLKITCMNANRAILEDLGTRLVKEAETLDIPFQFSPLNVNLRELTLDKLKRGVRFGRCYAWANTWSGERLVLEEMFWKEIENIVACEGVERVERHERYGRWMVLFGQAGFKPVRMWHDSMEDAKQMMEACGRNGYKIVNEKASLMICWHDRPLYAVSTWTC
;
A
#
# COMPACT_ATOMS: atom_id res chain seq x y z
N MET A 1 34.05 -5.63 18.82
CA MET A 1 34.61 -6.05 17.52
C MET A 1 33.68 -5.55 16.44
N THR A 2 34.04 -4.43 15.81
CA THR A 2 33.29 -3.81 14.72
C THR A 2 33.85 -4.38 13.43
N LEU A 3 33.10 -5.25 12.74
CA LEU A 3 33.52 -5.79 11.44
C LEU A 3 33.21 -4.76 10.36
N THR A 4 34.21 -3.97 10.00
CA THR A 4 34.19 -3.12 8.81
C THR A 4 34.74 -3.95 7.65
N LEU A 5 33.87 -4.47 6.79
CA LEU A 5 34.29 -5.10 5.54
C LEU A 5 34.41 -4.02 4.45
N THR A 6 35.65 -3.68 4.10
CA THR A 6 35.98 -2.91 2.90
C THR A 6 35.80 -3.81 1.68
N LEU A 7 34.83 -3.51 0.83
CA LEU A 7 34.63 -4.19 -0.45
C LEU A 7 35.60 -3.66 -1.51
N SER A 8 36.23 -4.56 -2.25
CA SER A 8 37.02 -4.26 -3.44
C SER A 8 36.13 -3.67 -4.55
N PRO A 9 36.54 -2.57 -5.22
CA PRO A 9 35.74 -1.97 -6.28
C PRO A 9 35.92 -2.77 -7.57
N GLY A 10 34.90 -3.53 -7.99
CA GLY A 10 34.96 -4.16 -9.32
C GLY A 10 33.93 -5.23 -9.70
N SER A 11 33.13 -5.80 -8.78
CA SER A 11 32.13 -6.80 -9.16
C SER A 11 30.77 -6.18 -9.47
N THR A 12 30.12 -6.68 -10.52
CA THR A 12 28.75 -6.28 -10.85
C THR A 12 27.79 -6.70 -9.71
N PRO A 13 26.66 -6.00 -9.46
CA PRO A 13 25.75 -6.31 -8.35
C PRO A 13 25.22 -7.75 -8.36
N HIS A 14 25.24 -8.41 -9.53
CA HIS A 14 24.81 -9.79 -9.74
C HIS A 14 25.86 -10.85 -9.37
N GLU A 15 27.13 -10.48 -9.19
CA GLU A 15 28.24 -11.39 -8.87
C GLU A 15 28.52 -11.53 -7.37
N ALA A 16 27.84 -10.76 -6.52
CA ALA A 16 27.96 -10.88 -5.07
C ALA A 16 27.44 -12.24 -4.58
N LYS A 17 28.14 -12.85 -3.61
CA LYS A 17 27.69 -14.12 -3.00
C LYS A 17 26.28 -13.94 -2.41
N PRO A 18 25.39 -14.95 -2.49
CA PRO A 18 24.00 -14.83 -2.01
C PRO A 18 23.87 -14.33 -0.57
N GLU A 19 24.79 -14.74 0.32
CA GLU A 19 24.81 -14.31 1.74
C GLU A 19 25.13 -12.82 1.89
N GLU A 20 26.15 -12.32 1.19
CA GLU A 20 26.55 -10.91 1.21
C GLU A 20 25.44 -10.03 0.63
N ARG A 21 24.82 -10.48 -0.47
CA ARG A 21 23.64 -9.82 -1.05
C ARG A 21 22.49 -9.77 -0.05
N GLY A 22 22.22 -10.87 0.66
CA GLY A 22 21.16 -10.95 1.66
C GLY A 22 21.37 -9.97 2.81
N ILE A 23 22.59 -9.88 3.35
CA ILE A 23 22.94 -8.91 4.40
C ILE A 23 22.77 -7.47 3.89
N ARG A 24 23.22 -7.21 2.66
CA ARG A 24 23.10 -5.88 2.05
C ARG A 24 21.64 -5.47 1.87
N LEU A 25 20.78 -6.38 1.42
CA LEU A 25 19.34 -6.16 1.29
C LEU A 25 18.70 -5.79 2.64
N ILE A 26 19.02 -6.52 3.71
CA ILE A 26 18.50 -6.21 5.06
C ILE A 26 18.94 -4.82 5.52
N GLN A 27 20.21 -4.48 5.34
CA GLN A 27 20.75 -3.16 5.72
C GLN A 27 20.06 -2.03 4.94
N LEU A 28 19.84 -2.20 3.64
CA LEU A 28 19.16 -1.22 2.80
C LEU A 28 17.70 -1.04 3.20
N LEU A 29 16.97 -2.13 3.47
CA LEU A 29 15.58 -2.07 3.93
C LEU A 29 15.46 -1.30 5.26
N LEU A 30 16.31 -1.60 6.24
CA LEU A 30 16.32 -0.91 7.54
C LEU A 30 16.69 0.58 7.38
N THR A 31 17.67 0.88 6.52
CA THR A 31 18.10 2.26 6.25
C THR A 31 17.00 3.04 5.53
N CYS A 32 16.32 2.42 4.57
CA CYS A 32 15.17 3.00 3.88
C CYS A 32 14.04 3.33 4.86
N ALA A 33 13.65 2.37 5.71
CA ALA A 33 12.62 2.58 6.73
C ALA A 33 12.97 3.72 7.69
N LYS A 34 14.24 3.83 8.11
CA LYS A 34 14.72 4.95 8.93
C LYS A 34 14.63 6.30 8.20
N HIS A 35 14.96 6.34 6.92
CA HIS A 35 14.81 7.57 6.14
C HIS A 35 13.35 7.96 5.93
N ALA A 36 12.47 6.99 5.68
CA ALA A 36 11.04 7.21 5.59
C ALA A 36 10.47 7.76 6.91
N SER A 37 10.81 7.16 8.05
CA SER A 37 10.31 7.61 9.36
C SER A 37 10.83 8.98 9.80
N THR A 38 11.99 9.40 9.30
CA THR A 38 12.57 10.73 9.55
C THR A 38 12.19 11.77 8.50
N GLY A 39 11.32 11.43 7.53
CA GLY A 39 10.89 12.33 6.46
C GLY A 39 11.95 12.62 5.38
N ASN A 40 13.09 11.91 5.39
CA ASN A 40 14.16 12.08 4.41
C ASN A 40 13.87 11.30 3.11
N LEU A 41 12.78 11.65 2.42
CA LEU A 41 12.21 10.86 1.33
C LEU A 41 13.19 10.66 0.15
N HIS A 42 14.03 11.65 -0.17
CA HIS A 42 15.06 11.50 -1.21
C HIS A 42 16.06 10.38 -0.88
N ARG A 43 16.51 10.28 0.38
CA ARG A 43 17.43 9.21 0.79
C ARG A 43 16.73 7.86 0.87
N ALA A 44 15.44 7.86 1.21
CA ALA A 44 14.62 6.66 1.19
C ALA A 44 14.46 6.13 -0.25
N ASP A 45 14.15 7.01 -1.21
CA ASP A 45 14.05 6.67 -2.63
C ASP A 45 15.35 6.11 -3.22
N GLU A 46 16.50 6.72 -2.89
CA GLU A 46 17.80 6.17 -3.31
C GLU A 46 18.06 4.77 -2.72
N CYS A 47 17.61 4.51 -1.48
CA CYS A 47 17.67 3.16 -0.91
C CYS A 47 16.76 2.20 -1.69
N LEU A 48 15.52 2.58 -2.02
CA LEU A 48 14.61 1.77 -2.82
C LEU A 48 15.23 1.40 -4.17
N ARG A 49 15.82 2.38 -4.87
CA ARG A 49 16.50 2.15 -6.15
C ARG A 49 17.64 1.14 -6.02
N GLN A 50 18.44 1.22 -4.97
CA GLN A 50 19.50 0.24 -4.69
C GLN A 50 18.95 -1.15 -4.38
N ILE A 51 17.82 -1.23 -3.66
CA ILE A 51 17.17 -2.51 -3.38
C ILE A 51 16.60 -3.12 -4.66
N SER A 52 15.96 -2.34 -5.53
CA SER A 52 15.41 -2.82 -6.81
C SER A 52 16.46 -3.41 -7.75
N LEU A 53 17.74 -3.02 -7.61
CA LEU A 53 18.85 -3.61 -8.36
C LEU A 53 19.30 -4.97 -7.81
N LEU A 54 18.96 -5.29 -6.56
CA LEU A 54 19.39 -6.50 -5.86
C LEU A 54 18.23 -7.49 -5.62
N ALA A 55 17.01 -7.00 -5.53
CA ALA A 55 15.80 -7.77 -5.28
C ALA A 55 15.23 -8.32 -6.59
N PHE A 56 14.75 -9.56 -6.54
CA PHE A 56 14.29 -10.30 -7.72
C PHE A 56 13.26 -11.36 -7.30
N VAL A 57 12.07 -11.32 -7.87
CA VAL A 57 10.92 -12.18 -7.47
C VAL A 57 11.18 -13.68 -7.71
N PRO A 58 11.80 -14.11 -8.81
CA PRO A 58 12.22 -15.51 -8.97
C PRO A 58 13.50 -15.86 -8.18
N GLY A 59 14.10 -14.88 -7.49
CA GLY A 59 15.36 -15.04 -6.77
C GLY A 59 15.25 -15.82 -5.46
N ASP A 60 16.31 -15.76 -4.66
CA ASP A 60 16.35 -16.40 -3.35
C ASP A 60 15.35 -15.79 -2.36
N SER A 61 15.15 -16.44 -1.20
CA SER A 61 14.15 -16.02 -0.22
C SER A 61 14.34 -14.57 0.26
N MET A 62 15.58 -14.08 0.38
CA MET A 62 15.84 -12.71 0.80
C MET A 62 15.57 -11.71 -0.33
N GLN A 63 15.86 -12.08 -1.58
CA GLN A 63 15.50 -11.27 -2.74
C GLN A 63 13.98 -11.09 -2.85
N ARG A 64 13.21 -12.16 -2.64
CA ARG A 64 11.74 -12.11 -2.68
C ARG A 64 11.15 -11.27 -1.55
N LEU A 65 11.59 -11.55 -0.32
CA LEU A 65 11.18 -10.78 0.84
C LEU A 65 11.49 -9.29 0.66
N SER A 66 12.68 -8.99 0.10
CA SER A 66 13.07 -7.60 -0.18
C SER A 66 12.21 -6.96 -1.25
N THR A 67 11.80 -7.67 -2.31
CA THR A 67 10.88 -7.11 -3.31
C THR A 67 9.57 -6.66 -2.65
N TRP A 68 9.02 -7.51 -1.77
CA TRP A 68 7.79 -7.22 -1.04
C TRP A 68 7.98 -6.01 -0.13
N PHE A 69 8.95 -6.02 0.78
CA PHE A 69 9.18 -4.83 1.63
C PHE A 69 9.49 -3.55 0.85
N THR A 70 10.17 -3.64 -0.30
CA THR A 70 10.45 -2.48 -1.17
C THR A 70 9.17 -1.89 -1.72
N SER A 71 8.26 -2.73 -2.21
CA SER A 71 6.98 -2.28 -2.73
C SER A 71 6.14 -1.62 -1.62
N ALA A 72 6.11 -2.18 -0.41
CA ALA A 72 5.37 -1.59 0.71
C ALA A 72 5.99 -0.26 1.18
N LEU A 73 7.31 -0.19 1.28
CA LEU A 73 8.02 1.06 1.61
C LEU A 73 7.82 2.13 0.53
N ALA A 74 7.78 1.75 -0.74
CA ALA A 74 7.47 2.66 -1.84
C ALA A 74 6.04 3.19 -1.73
N SER A 75 5.05 2.34 -1.40
CA SER A 75 3.67 2.77 -1.13
C SER A 75 3.60 3.75 0.05
N LEU A 76 4.33 3.48 1.15
CA LEU A 76 4.43 4.39 2.31
C LEU A 76 5.05 5.74 1.92
N ILE A 77 6.18 5.74 1.19
CA ILE A 77 6.86 6.95 0.74
C ILE A 77 6.00 7.72 -0.27
N GLY A 78 5.28 7.02 -1.14
CA GLY A 78 4.35 7.61 -2.11
C GLY A 78 3.19 8.33 -1.43
N GLN A 79 2.70 7.81 -0.30
CA GLN A 79 1.70 8.50 0.54
C GLN A 79 2.28 9.71 1.31
N ALA A 80 3.55 9.63 1.72
CA ALA A 80 4.25 10.70 2.42
C ALA A 80 4.71 11.84 1.49
N PHE A 81 4.87 11.56 0.20
CA PHE A 81 5.19 12.57 -0.80
C PHE A 81 3.95 13.44 -1.08
N PRO A 82 4.05 14.78 -1.04
CA PRO A 82 2.95 15.67 -1.35
C PRO A 82 2.66 15.72 -2.87
N TYR A 83 2.80 14.62 -3.62
CA TYR A 83 2.50 14.60 -5.06
C TYR A 83 1.09 15.10 -5.31
N LEU A 84 0.11 14.67 -4.51
CA LEU A 84 -1.27 15.13 -4.66
C LEU A 84 -1.40 16.62 -4.36
N GLY A 85 -0.92 17.10 -3.21
CA GLY A 85 -1.01 18.52 -2.84
C GLY A 85 -0.24 19.45 -3.79
N LEU A 86 0.98 19.09 -4.17
CA LEU A 86 1.81 19.84 -5.13
C LEU A 86 1.22 19.78 -6.54
N SER A 87 0.75 18.61 -6.99
CA SER A 87 0.08 18.51 -8.30
C SER A 87 -1.22 19.30 -8.32
N TYR A 88 -2.00 19.30 -7.23
CA TYR A 88 -3.21 20.10 -7.12
C TYR A 88 -2.91 21.59 -7.13
N ALA A 89 -1.86 22.03 -6.45
CA ALA A 89 -1.41 23.42 -6.51
C ALA A 89 -0.98 23.81 -7.94
N ILE A 90 -0.20 22.97 -8.62
CA ILE A 90 0.24 23.19 -10.01
C ILE A 90 -0.95 23.21 -10.97
N ILE A 91 -1.85 22.22 -10.88
CA ILE A 91 -3.07 22.12 -11.70
C ILE A 91 -3.93 23.34 -11.49
N SER A 92 -4.22 23.70 -10.24
CA SER A 92 -5.06 24.86 -9.89
C SER A 92 -4.46 26.15 -10.46
N HIS A 93 -3.17 26.39 -10.22
CA HIS A 93 -2.48 27.57 -10.75
C HIS A 93 -2.50 27.62 -12.29
N THR A 94 -2.30 26.47 -12.94
CA THR A 94 -2.31 26.37 -14.40
C THR A 94 -3.71 26.62 -14.98
N LEU A 95 -4.75 26.06 -14.36
CA LEU A 95 -6.14 26.26 -14.79
C LEU A 95 -6.57 27.72 -14.63
N ILE A 96 -6.31 28.35 -13.48
CA ILE A 96 -6.65 29.77 -13.23
C ILE A 96 -5.97 30.67 -14.28
N LYS A 97 -4.69 30.41 -14.57
CA LYS A 97 -3.96 31.16 -15.59
C LYS A 97 -4.55 30.93 -17.00
N ALA A 98 -4.92 29.71 -17.33
CA ALA A 98 -5.50 29.36 -18.63
C ALA A 98 -6.92 29.93 -18.85
N THR A 99 -7.69 30.10 -17.78
CA THR A 99 -9.07 30.60 -17.83
C THR A 99 -9.20 32.10 -17.56
N THR A 100 -8.09 32.81 -17.38
CA THR A 100 -8.10 34.25 -17.10
C THR A 100 -8.84 35.01 -18.21
N GLY A 101 -9.83 35.82 -17.84
CA GLY A 101 -10.66 36.60 -18.77
C GLY A 101 -11.82 35.83 -19.42
N GLN A 102 -12.01 34.54 -19.10
CA GLN A 102 -13.16 33.76 -19.58
C GLN A 102 -14.38 33.97 -18.69
N ARG A 103 -15.54 34.21 -19.29
CA ARG A 103 -16.82 34.39 -18.58
C ARG A 103 -17.55 33.08 -18.29
N VAL A 104 -17.24 32.03 -19.04
CA VAL A 104 -17.82 30.69 -18.87
C VAL A 104 -16.68 29.68 -18.91
N ILE A 105 -16.55 28.89 -17.85
CA ILE A 105 -15.47 27.92 -17.66
C ILE A 105 -16.10 26.56 -17.47
N HIS A 106 -15.72 25.58 -18.30
CA HIS A 106 -16.13 24.18 -18.15
C HIS A 106 -14.91 23.29 -17.94
N LEU A 107 -14.81 22.71 -16.75
CA LEU A 107 -13.74 21.79 -16.37
C LEU A 107 -14.27 20.36 -16.42
N ILE A 108 -13.45 19.45 -16.95
CA ILE A 108 -13.78 18.02 -17.05
C ILE A 108 -12.78 17.24 -16.18
N ASP A 109 -13.28 16.65 -15.10
CA ASP A 109 -12.53 15.79 -14.18
C ASP A 109 -12.63 14.32 -14.64
N LEU A 110 -11.48 13.77 -15.01
CA LEU A 110 -11.33 12.41 -15.52
C LEU A 110 -11.04 11.41 -14.38
N GLY A 111 -11.78 11.46 -13.28
CA GLY A 111 -11.66 10.42 -12.24
C GLY A 111 -10.94 10.80 -10.96
N SER A 112 -10.60 12.07 -10.71
CA SER A 112 -10.01 12.42 -9.41
C SER A 112 -11.02 12.21 -8.29
N GLY A 113 -12.26 12.69 -8.45
CA GLY A 113 -13.29 12.57 -7.41
C GLY A 113 -12.91 13.25 -6.09
N ASP A 114 -11.77 13.97 -6.05
CA ASP A 114 -11.15 14.44 -4.82
C ASP A 114 -11.52 15.91 -4.57
N PRO A 115 -12.27 16.20 -3.50
CA PRO A 115 -12.64 17.56 -3.16
C PRO A 115 -11.45 18.44 -2.76
N ASN A 116 -10.30 17.88 -2.38
CA ASN A 116 -9.09 18.64 -2.05
C ASN A 116 -8.46 19.33 -3.27
N LEU A 117 -8.78 18.89 -4.49
CA LEU A 117 -8.42 19.61 -5.72
C LEU A 117 -9.42 20.74 -6.01
N TRP A 118 -10.71 20.40 -6.03
CA TRP A 118 -11.74 21.27 -6.59
C TRP A 118 -12.18 22.40 -5.65
N ILE A 119 -12.28 22.14 -4.34
CA ILE A 119 -12.72 23.17 -3.38
C ILE A 119 -11.73 24.35 -3.31
N PRO A 120 -10.41 24.13 -3.14
CA PRO A 120 -9.45 25.24 -3.15
C PRO A 120 -9.40 25.98 -4.50
N LEU A 121 -9.62 25.28 -5.61
CA LEU A 121 -9.69 25.89 -6.94
C LEU A 121 -10.91 26.82 -7.07
N ILE A 122 -12.11 26.39 -6.64
CA ILE A 122 -13.31 27.23 -6.63
C ILE A 122 -13.10 28.50 -5.77
N ARG A 123 -12.50 28.35 -4.58
CA ARG A 123 -12.11 29.50 -3.74
C ARG A 123 -11.17 30.46 -4.47
N SER A 124 -10.22 29.92 -5.21
CA SER A 124 -9.25 30.72 -5.95
C SER A 124 -9.89 31.52 -7.10
N PHE A 125 -10.96 31.01 -7.72
CA PHE A 125 -11.71 31.75 -8.74
C PHE A 125 -12.41 32.99 -8.17
N SER A 126 -12.94 32.93 -6.95
CA SER A 126 -13.54 34.09 -6.27
C SER A 126 -12.52 35.21 -6.01
N CYS A 127 -11.29 34.84 -5.64
CA CYS A 127 -10.26 35.82 -5.26
C CYS A 127 -9.47 36.42 -6.43
N LEU A 128 -9.33 35.68 -7.54
CA LEU A 128 -8.34 35.98 -8.59
C LEU A 128 -8.95 36.40 -9.93
N HIS A 129 -10.27 36.44 -10.07
CA HIS A 129 -10.93 36.95 -11.27
C HIS A 129 -11.62 38.28 -10.99
N THR A 130 -11.52 39.20 -11.94
CA THR A 130 -12.10 40.55 -11.85
C THR A 130 -13.63 40.52 -11.98
N GLU A 131 -14.18 39.52 -12.69
CA GLU A 131 -15.61 39.23 -12.80
C GLU A 131 -15.82 37.74 -12.47
N THR A 132 -16.85 37.39 -11.69
CA THR A 132 -17.15 36.00 -11.31
C THR A 132 -17.58 35.19 -12.54
N PRO A 133 -16.83 34.15 -12.94
CA PRO A 133 -17.18 33.34 -14.11
C PRO A 133 -18.34 32.38 -13.78
N HIS A 134 -19.09 31.99 -14.82
CA HIS A 134 -19.99 30.84 -14.72
C HIS A 134 -19.17 29.54 -14.82
N LEU A 135 -19.16 28.75 -13.75
CA LEU A 135 -18.31 27.57 -13.63
C LEU A 135 -19.13 26.29 -13.77
N LYS A 136 -18.68 25.40 -14.65
CA LYS A 136 -19.23 24.05 -14.77
C LYS A 136 -18.14 23.02 -14.52
N ILE A 137 -18.41 22.02 -13.69
CA ILE A 137 -17.52 20.87 -13.49
C ILE A 137 -18.26 19.59 -13.87
N THR A 138 -17.69 18.84 -14.81
CA THR A 138 -18.15 17.49 -15.14
C THR A 138 -17.18 16.49 -14.55
N CYS A 139 -17.63 15.64 -13.63
CA CYS A 139 -16.78 14.63 -12.99
C CYS A 139 -17.18 13.22 -13.40
N MET A 140 -16.22 12.47 -13.92
CA MET A 140 -16.37 11.05 -14.22
C MET A 140 -15.84 10.21 -13.07
N ASN A 141 -16.61 9.23 -12.59
CA ASN A 141 -16.14 8.25 -11.63
C ASN A 141 -16.98 6.97 -11.72
N ALA A 142 -16.41 5.80 -11.43
CA ALA A 142 -17.16 4.54 -11.38
C ALA A 142 -17.95 4.36 -10.08
N ASN A 143 -17.58 5.10 -9.03
CA ASN A 143 -18.25 5.06 -7.72
C ASN A 143 -19.22 6.24 -7.60
N ARG A 144 -20.52 5.92 -7.63
CA ARG A 144 -21.60 6.91 -7.53
C ARG A 144 -21.61 7.66 -6.20
N ALA A 145 -21.27 7.00 -5.08
CA ALA A 145 -21.26 7.65 -3.77
C ALA A 145 -20.21 8.78 -3.70
N ILE A 146 -19.06 8.58 -4.35
CA ILE A 146 -18.02 9.61 -4.45
C ILE A 146 -18.51 10.81 -5.27
N LEU A 147 -19.22 10.56 -6.38
CA LEU A 147 -19.79 11.64 -7.21
C LEU A 147 -20.85 12.46 -6.45
N GLU A 148 -21.67 11.80 -5.65
CA GLU A 148 -22.72 12.44 -4.85
C GLU A 148 -22.13 13.28 -3.70
N ASP A 149 -21.14 12.75 -2.97
CA ASP A 149 -20.43 13.51 -1.93
C ASP A 149 -19.70 14.73 -2.51
N LEU A 150 -18.91 14.52 -3.58
CA LEU A 150 -18.19 15.60 -4.24
C LEU A 150 -19.14 16.68 -4.74
N GLY A 151 -20.19 16.29 -5.47
CA GLY A 151 -21.16 17.23 -6.01
C GLY A 151 -21.81 18.10 -4.94
N THR A 152 -22.23 17.48 -3.83
CA THR A 152 -22.84 18.18 -2.69
C THR A 152 -21.89 19.22 -2.10
N ARG A 153 -20.62 18.85 -1.92
CA ARG A 153 -19.60 19.75 -1.36
C ARG A 153 -19.25 20.91 -2.29
N LEU A 154 -19.13 20.65 -3.60
CA LEU A 154 -18.81 21.70 -4.57
C LEU A 154 -19.94 22.70 -4.75
N VAL A 155 -21.19 22.23 -4.80
CA VAL A 155 -22.37 23.11 -4.88
C VAL A 155 -22.44 24.01 -3.65
N LYS A 156 -22.33 23.43 -2.45
CA LYS A 156 -22.34 24.18 -1.19
C LYS A 156 -21.23 25.23 -1.11
N GLU A 157 -20.02 24.90 -1.54
CA GLU A 157 -18.90 25.84 -1.55
C GLU A 157 -19.12 26.97 -2.55
N ALA A 158 -19.61 26.67 -3.76
CA ALA A 158 -19.89 27.68 -4.78
C ALA A 158 -21.03 28.62 -4.36
N GLU A 159 -22.09 28.11 -3.74
CA GLU A 159 -23.18 28.90 -3.15
C GLU A 159 -22.66 29.85 -2.06
N THR A 160 -21.73 29.38 -1.22
CA THR A 160 -21.12 30.20 -0.15
C THR A 160 -20.31 31.37 -0.72
N LEU A 161 -19.75 31.20 -1.92
CA LEU A 161 -18.91 32.18 -2.60
C LEU A 161 -19.65 33.00 -3.67
N ASP A 162 -20.97 32.82 -3.79
CA ASP A 162 -21.83 33.42 -4.82
C ASP A 162 -21.29 33.22 -6.25
N ILE A 163 -20.75 32.02 -6.53
CA ILE A 163 -20.26 31.64 -7.84
C ILE A 163 -21.37 30.90 -8.60
N PRO A 164 -21.80 31.38 -9.79
CA PRO A 164 -22.72 30.66 -10.64
C PRO A 164 -22.13 29.30 -11.06
N PHE A 165 -22.65 28.21 -10.51
CA PHE A 165 -22.01 26.90 -10.60
C PHE A 165 -22.95 25.78 -11.08
N GLN A 166 -22.44 24.88 -11.92
CA GLN A 166 -23.11 23.65 -12.33
C GLN A 166 -22.20 22.42 -12.18
N PHE A 167 -22.64 21.44 -11.38
CA PHE A 167 -22.00 20.13 -11.33
C PHE A 167 -22.71 19.12 -12.25
N SER A 168 -21.96 18.29 -12.97
CA SER A 168 -22.51 17.25 -13.85
C SER A 168 -21.79 15.92 -13.61
N PRO A 169 -22.38 14.99 -12.82
CA PRO A 169 -21.77 13.69 -12.56
C PRO A 169 -21.93 12.75 -13.76
N LEU A 170 -20.89 11.98 -14.06
CA LEU A 170 -20.87 10.94 -15.08
C LEU A 170 -20.41 9.62 -14.45
N ASN A 171 -21.35 8.73 -14.18
CA ASN A 171 -21.07 7.41 -13.58
C ASN A 171 -20.57 6.43 -14.66
N VAL A 172 -19.29 6.56 -15.03
CA VAL A 172 -18.67 5.79 -16.12
C VAL A 172 -17.27 5.37 -15.68
N ASN A 173 -16.89 4.13 -15.98
CA ASN A 173 -15.53 3.66 -15.76
C ASN A 173 -14.60 4.19 -16.86
N LEU A 174 -13.45 4.78 -16.49
CA LEU A 174 -12.45 5.25 -17.45
C LEU A 174 -11.99 4.16 -18.45
N ARG A 175 -12.04 2.88 -18.06
CA ARG A 175 -11.68 1.75 -18.92
C ARG A 175 -12.70 1.46 -20.03
N GLU A 176 -13.92 1.96 -19.89
CA GLU A 176 -15.01 1.84 -20.87
C GLU A 176 -15.11 3.09 -21.77
N LEU A 177 -14.32 4.13 -21.49
CA LEU A 177 -14.23 5.33 -22.30
C LEU A 177 -13.51 5.03 -23.61
N THR A 178 -14.22 5.13 -24.74
CA THR A 178 -13.61 4.91 -26.06
C THR A 178 -13.28 6.24 -26.73
N LEU A 179 -12.05 6.40 -27.23
CA LEU A 179 -11.65 7.54 -28.05
C LEU A 179 -12.42 7.64 -29.37
N ASP A 180 -13.14 6.60 -29.81
CA ASP A 180 -14.12 6.63 -30.91
C ASP A 180 -15.53 7.09 -30.49
N LYS A 181 -15.82 7.05 -29.19
CA LYS A 181 -16.93 7.78 -28.53
C LYS A 181 -16.52 9.22 -28.14
N LEU A 182 -15.23 9.54 -28.26
CA LEU A 182 -14.66 10.87 -28.44
C LEU A 182 -14.11 11.12 -29.89
N LYS A 183 -14.37 10.17 -30.84
CA LYS A 183 -13.88 9.96 -32.24
C LYS A 183 -12.37 9.66 -32.55
N ARG A 184 -12.12 8.42 -33.02
CA ARG A 184 -10.98 7.78 -33.74
C ARG A 184 -9.60 7.64 -33.09
N GLY A 185 -9.27 6.40 -32.68
CA GLY A 185 -7.91 5.88 -32.90
C GLY A 185 -7.23 5.11 -31.76
N VAL A 186 -6.97 3.83 -32.06
CA VAL A 186 -5.75 3.05 -31.73
C VAL A 186 -5.64 2.39 -30.34
N ARG A 187 -5.52 1.05 -30.41
CA ARG A 187 -5.07 0.12 -29.37
C ARG A 187 -3.54 0.13 -29.23
N PHE A 188 -3.05 -0.06 -28.01
CA PHE A 188 -1.97 -0.97 -27.56
C PHE A 188 -1.77 -0.61 -26.08
N GLY A 189 -1.78 -1.51 -25.09
CA GLY A 189 -1.22 -2.85 -25.06
C GLY A 189 0.05 -2.80 -24.22
N ARG A 190 -0.05 -3.28 -22.97
CA ARG A 190 0.96 -4.08 -22.23
C ARG A 190 0.51 -4.27 -20.77
N CYS A 191 -0.20 -5.37 -20.51
CA CYS A 191 -0.09 -6.06 -19.24
C CYS A 191 1.03 -7.07 -19.40
N TYR A 192 2.10 -6.94 -18.61
CA TYR A 192 3.09 -8.00 -18.48
C TYR A 192 2.56 -8.99 -17.45
N ALA A 193 1.74 -9.95 -17.90
CA ALA A 193 1.49 -11.17 -17.15
C ALA A 193 2.68 -12.11 -17.39
N TRP A 194 3.49 -12.31 -16.36
CA TRP A 194 4.50 -13.35 -16.36
C TRP A 194 3.87 -14.62 -15.78
N ALA A 195 3.36 -15.47 -16.66
CA ALA A 195 3.28 -16.88 -16.35
C ALA A 195 4.61 -17.52 -16.74
N ASN A 196 5.24 -18.28 -15.83
CA ASN A 196 5.52 -19.70 -16.05
C ASN A 196 6.41 -20.35 -14.95
N THR A 197 5.99 -21.57 -14.58
CA THR A 197 6.76 -22.73 -14.13
C THR A 197 7.43 -22.76 -12.74
N TRP A 198 6.75 -22.39 -11.64
CA TRP A 198 7.08 -22.87 -10.28
C TRP A 198 5.77 -23.01 -9.47
N SER A 199 5.61 -24.09 -8.69
CA SER A 199 4.37 -24.57 -8.01
C SER A 199 3.34 -23.46 -7.67
N GLY A 200 2.15 -23.50 -8.28
CA GLY A 200 1.11 -22.46 -8.14
C GLY A 200 0.72 -22.14 -6.69
N GLU A 201 0.84 -23.10 -5.77
CA GLU A 201 0.60 -22.92 -4.34
C GLU A 201 1.54 -21.90 -3.68
N ARG A 202 2.81 -21.85 -4.11
CA ARG A 202 3.80 -20.94 -3.52
C ARG A 202 3.48 -19.48 -3.84
N LEU A 203 3.08 -19.19 -5.07
CA LEU A 203 2.75 -17.82 -5.49
C LEU A 203 1.51 -17.31 -4.76
N VAL A 204 0.50 -18.17 -4.58
CA VAL A 204 -0.71 -17.82 -3.81
C VAL A 204 -0.35 -17.48 -2.36
N LEU A 205 0.50 -18.29 -1.71
CA LEU A 205 0.96 -18.01 -0.35
C LEU A 205 1.82 -16.74 -0.27
N GLU A 206 2.76 -16.55 -1.18
CA GLU A 206 3.60 -15.35 -1.24
C GLU A 206 2.76 -14.09 -1.50
N GLU A 207 1.68 -14.18 -2.30
CA GLU A 207 0.73 -13.09 -2.52
C GLU A 207 -0.05 -12.73 -1.25
N MET A 208 -0.47 -13.74 -0.47
CA MET A 208 -1.11 -13.51 0.83
C MET A 208 -0.17 -12.78 1.79
N PHE A 209 1.07 -13.26 1.94
CA PHE A 209 2.07 -12.62 2.80
C PHE A 209 2.44 -11.22 2.31
N TRP A 210 2.48 -10.99 1.00
CA TRP A 210 2.72 -9.67 0.43
C TRP A 210 1.64 -8.66 0.84
N LYS A 211 0.34 -9.01 0.72
CA LYS A 211 -0.77 -8.14 1.12
C LYS A 211 -0.71 -7.78 2.61
N GLU A 212 -0.32 -8.75 3.44
CA GLU A 212 -0.12 -8.53 4.87
C GLU A 212 1.05 -7.57 5.13
N ILE A 213 2.21 -7.79 4.51
CA ILE A 213 3.38 -6.90 4.61
C ILE A 213 3.01 -5.47 4.18
N GLU A 214 2.30 -5.33 3.05
CA GLU A 214 1.86 -4.03 2.55
C GLU A 214 0.95 -3.32 3.55
N ASN A 215 -0.06 -4.01 4.09
CA ASN A 215 -0.96 -3.40 5.07
C ASN A 215 -0.24 -3.00 6.37
N ILE A 216 0.69 -3.83 6.86
CA ILE A 216 1.46 -3.55 8.08
C ILE A 216 2.38 -2.34 7.90
N VAL A 217 3.03 -2.21 6.75
CA VAL A 217 4.08 -1.21 6.52
C VAL A 217 3.53 0.11 5.95
N ALA A 218 2.53 0.04 5.07
CA ALA A 218 2.07 1.20 4.30
C ALA A 218 0.75 1.80 4.78
N CYS A 219 -0.01 1.12 5.64
CA CYS A 219 -1.28 1.64 6.16
C CYS A 219 -1.13 2.10 7.61
N GLU A 220 -1.94 3.08 8.01
CA GLU A 220 -2.01 3.58 9.39
C GLU A 220 -3.47 3.75 9.83
N GLY A 221 -3.70 3.92 11.14
CA GLY A 221 -5.04 4.16 11.67
C GLY A 221 -6.05 3.06 11.30
N VAL A 222 -7.25 3.43 10.86
CA VAL A 222 -8.32 2.49 10.50
C VAL A 222 -8.01 1.66 9.25
N GLU A 223 -7.13 2.15 8.37
CA GLU A 223 -6.72 1.45 7.14
C GLU A 223 -5.76 0.28 7.42
N ARG A 224 -5.02 0.35 8.54
CA ARG A 224 -4.19 -0.78 8.99
C ARG A 224 -5.04 -1.80 9.72
N VAL A 225 -5.41 -2.87 9.02
CA VAL A 225 -6.23 -3.98 9.52
C VAL A 225 -5.38 -5.10 10.12
N GLU A 226 -4.19 -5.34 9.56
CA GLU A 226 -3.24 -6.35 10.04
C GLU A 226 -2.50 -5.86 11.29
N ARG A 227 -2.92 -6.38 12.45
CA ARG A 227 -2.46 -5.94 13.78
C ARG A 227 -2.10 -7.14 14.64
N HIS A 228 -1.14 -7.91 14.17
CA HIS A 228 -0.64 -9.09 14.88
C HIS A 228 -0.07 -8.72 16.25
N GLU A 229 -0.61 -9.36 17.30
CA GLU A 229 -0.15 -9.24 18.67
C GLU A 229 0.34 -10.59 19.20
N ARG A 230 1.28 -10.56 20.15
CA ARG A 230 1.79 -11.78 20.80
C ARG A 230 0.67 -12.46 21.59
N TYR A 231 0.70 -13.79 21.66
CA TYR A 231 -0.28 -14.59 22.41
C TYR A 231 -0.49 -14.10 23.86
N GLY A 232 0.58 -13.66 24.53
CA GLY A 232 0.49 -13.10 25.88
C GLY A 232 -0.50 -11.94 26.04
N ARG A 233 -0.66 -11.12 24.99
CA ARG A 233 -1.60 -10.00 24.98
C ARG A 233 -3.04 -10.48 24.82
N TRP A 234 -3.28 -11.45 23.93
CA TRP A 234 -4.57 -12.11 23.78
C TRP A 234 -5.05 -12.80 25.04
N MET A 235 -4.15 -13.44 25.80
CA MET A 235 -4.53 -14.03 27.09
C MET A 235 -5.07 -12.99 28.09
N VAL A 236 -4.49 -11.79 28.11
CA VAL A 236 -4.97 -10.70 28.98
C VAL A 236 -6.36 -10.26 28.53
N LEU A 237 -6.56 -10.07 27.23
CA LEU A 237 -7.85 -9.63 26.67
C LEU A 237 -8.97 -10.65 26.95
N PHE A 238 -8.71 -11.94 26.70
CA PHE A 238 -9.70 -12.98 26.99
C PHE A 238 -9.97 -13.14 28.48
N GLY A 239 -8.93 -13.07 29.32
CA GLY A 239 -9.10 -13.09 30.78
C GLY A 239 -9.94 -11.92 31.29
N GLN A 240 -9.74 -10.71 30.75
CA GLN A 240 -10.54 -9.53 31.08
C GLN A 240 -12.00 -9.66 30.64
N ALA A 241 -12.25 -10.37 29.54
CA ALA A 241 -13.60 -10.70 29.07
C ALA A 241 -14.24 -11.88 29.82
N GLY A 242 -13.59 -12.42 30.86
CA GLY A 242 -14.12 -13.49 31.71
C GLY A 242 -13.79 -14.91 31.26
N PHE A 243 -13.11 -15.08 30.12
CA PHE A 243 -12.74 -16.40 29.61
C PHE A 243 -11.55 -16.99 30.38
N LYS A 244 -11.55 -18.31 30.51
CA LYS A 244 -10.46 -19.08 31.12
C LYS A 244 -9.82 -19.99 30.07
N PRO A 245 -8.49 -20.03 30.00
CA PRO A 245 -7.81 -20.89 29.02
C PRO A 245 -7.98 -22.36 29.43
N VAL A 246 -8.29 -23.20 28.44
CA VAL A 246 -8.37 -24.65 28.62
C VAL A 246 -7.00 -25.24 28.36
N ARG A 247 -6.47 -26.01 29.31
CA ARG A 247 -5.26 -26.79 29.08
C ARG A 247 -5.63 -27.99 28.22
N MET A 248 -5.25 -27.94 26.95
CA MET A 248 -5.35 -29.07 26.03
C MET A 248 -4.64 -30.29 26.65
N TRP A 249 -5.36 -31.41 26.76
CA TRP A 249 -4.82 -32.66 27.29
C TRP A 249 -3.75 -33.23 26.34
N HIS A 250 -2.77 -33.96 26.89
CA HIS A 250 -1.54 -34.38 26.19
C HIS A 250 -1.77 -35.07 24.83
N ASP A 251 -2.91 -35.73 24.62
CA ASP A 251 -3.17 -36.57 23.43
C ASP A 251 -3.27 -35.76 22.13
N SER A 252 -4.02 -34.65 22.12
CA SER A 252 -4.18 -33.82 20.91
C SER A 252 -2.88 -33.12 20.46
N MET A 253 -1.90 -33.00 21.36
CA MET A 253 -0.60 -32.42 21.06
C MET A 253 0.31 -33.40 20.33
N GLU A 254 0.29 -34.67 20.75
CA GLU A 254 1.09 -35.69 20.10
C GLU A 254 0.57 -35.97 18.69
N ASP A 255 -0.76 -35.96 18.51
CA ASP A 255 -1.40 -36.00 17.20
C ASP A 255 -0.95 -34.84 16.32
N ALA A 256 -0.95 -33.60 16.84
CA ALA A 256 -0.54 -32.43 16.07
C ALA A 256 0.94 -32.48 15.68
N LYS A 257 1.83 -32.96 16.57
CA LYS A 257 3.24 -33.18 16.24
C LYS A 257 3.38 -34.25 15.16
N GLN A 258 2.67 -35.36 15.29
CA GLN A 258 2.71 -36.47 14.33
C GLN A 258 2.20 -36.02 12.95
N MET A 259 1.15 -35.21 12.89
CA MET A 259 0.65 -34.59 11.65
C MET A 259 1.71 -33.67 11.00
N MET A 260 2.43 -32.89 11.80
CA MET A 260 3.51 -32.02 11.32
C MET A 260 4.73 -32.81 10.83
N GLU A 261 5.09 -33.89 11.51
CA GLU A 261 6.14 -34.81 11.08
C GLU A 261 5.76 -35.52 9.79
N ALA A 262 4.49 -35.96 9.65
CA ALA A 262 3.95 -36.56 8.44
C ALA A 262 3.94 -35.60 7.23
N CYS A 263 3.84 -34.29 7.47
CA CYS A 263 3.98 -33.28 6.43
C CYS A 263 5.41 -33.17 5.86
N GLY A 264 6.42 -33.81 6.48
CA GLY A 264 7.77 -33.99 5.93
C GLY A 264 8.57 -32.69 5.77
N ARG A 265 8.14 -31.58 6.38
CA ARG A 265 8.80 -30.27 6.26
C ARG A 265 9.74 -30.02 7.44
N ASN A 266 11.00 -30.43 7.26
CA ASN A 266 12.08 -30.14 8.20
C ASN A 266 12.13 -28.64 8.55
N GLY A 267 12.17 -28.34 9.85
CA GLY A 267 12.26 -26.97 10.36
C GLY A 267 11.03 -26.54 11.16
N TYR A 268 9.83 -27.02 10.85
CA TYR A 268 8.66 -26.72 11.67
C TYR A 268 8.66 -27.50 12.98
N LYS A 269 8.23 -26.84 14.07
CA LYS A 269 8.09 -27.44 15.39
C LYS A 269 6.78 -26.99 16.03
N ILE A 270 6.21 -27.86 16.85
CA ILE A 270 5.10 -27.50 17.74
C ILE A 270 5.63 -27.43 19.17
N VAL A 271 5.44 -26.28 19.81
CA VAL A 271 5.87 -26.04 21.19
C VAL A 271 4.65 -25.71 22.04
N ASN A 272 4.61 -26.27 23.25
CA ASN A 272 3.64 -25.85 24.24
C ASN A 272 4.15 -24.58 24.93
N GLU A 273 3.40 -23.49 24.81
CA GLU A 273 3.63 -22.30 25.61
C GLU A 273 2.37 -21.95 26.41
N LYS A 274 2.48 -22.09 27.73
CA LYS A 274 1.44 -21.82 28.73
C LYS A 274 0.20 -22.71 28.54
N ALA A 275 -0.81 -22.20 27.84
CA ALA A 275 -2.07 -22.88 27.53
C ALA A 275 -2.39 -22.80 26.03
N SER A 276 -1.35 -22.67 25.21
CA SER A 276 -1.44 -22.64 23.74
C SER A 276 -0.46 -23.60 23.10
N LEU A 277 -0.86 -24.06 21.92
CA LEU A 277 -0.01 -24.74 20.96
C LEU A 277 0.60 -23.67 20.05
N MET A 278 1.92 -23.53 20.07
CA MET A 278 2.62 -22.64 19.16
C MET A 278 3.23 -23.40 17.99
N ILE A 279 2.92 -22.94 16.78
CA ILE A 279 3.52 -23.41 15.54
C ILE A 279 4.73 -22.52 15.28
N CYS A 280 5.91 -23.13 15.20
CA CYS A 280 7.19 -22.46 15.07
C CYS A 280 7.91 -22.90 13.79
N TRP A 281 8.69 -22.00 13.19
CA TRP A 281 9.74 -22.34 12.24
C TRP A 281 11.10 -22.22 12.94
N HIS A 282 11.79 -23.33 13.09
CA HIS A 282 12.86 -23.54 14.07
C HIS A 282 12.41 -23.05 15.45
N ASP A 283 13.07 -22.01 15.98
CA ASP A 283 12.78 -21.44 17.29
C ASP A 283 12.02 -20.11 17.18
N ARG A 284 11.54 -19.76 15.97
CA ARG A 284 10.71 -18.56 15.74
C ARG A 284 9.22 -18.92 15.78
N PRO A 285 8.44 -18.40 16.74
CA PRO A 285 7.00 -18.61 16.77
C PRO A 285 6.32 -17.89 15.60
N LEU A 286 5.38 -18.56 14.95
CA LEU A 286 4.59 -18.03 13.83
C LEU A 286 3.12 -17.84 14.23
N TYR A 287 2.48 -18.89 14.71
CA TYR A 287 1.06 -18.89 15.08
C TYR A 287 0.85 -19.52 16.45
N ALA A 288 -0.16 -19.03 17.17
CA ALA A 288 -0.62 -19.61 18.43
C ALA A 288 -2.06 -20.10 18.29
N VAL A 289 -2.32 -21.32 18.72
CA VAL A 289 -3.64 -21.94 18.79
C VAL A 289 -3.99 -22.15 20.26
N SER A 290 -5.14 -21.64 20.69
CA SER A 290 -5.57 -21.72 22.10
C SER A 290 -7.07 -21.97 22.19
N THR A 291 -7.49 -22.63 23.26
CA THR A 291 -8.89 -22.94 23.54
C THR A 291 -9.32 -22.30 24.86
N TRP A 292 -10.56 -21.82 24.91
CA TRP A 292 -11.08 -20.99 26.00
C TRP A 292 -12.49 -21.45 26.40
N THR A 293 -12.82 -21.31 27.69
CA THR A 293 -14.15 -21.60 28.23
C THR A 293 -14.68 -20.40 29.02
N CYS A 294 -16.01 -20.27 29.12
CA CYS A 294 -16.70 -19.18 29.80
C CYS A 294 -17.05 -19.57 31.24
#